data_AF-A0A2N5KYB7-F1
#
_entry.id   AF-A0A2N5KYB7-F1
#
_cell.length_a   1.000
_cell.length_b   1.000
_cell.length_c   1.000
_cell.angle_alpha   90.00
_cell.angle_beta   90.00
_cell.angle_gamma   90.00
#
_symmetry.space_group_name_H-M   'P 1'
#
loop_
_entity.id
_entity.type
_entity.pdbx_description
1 polymer ?
#
loop_
_entity_poly.entity_id
_entity_poly.type
_entity_poly.pdbx_seq_one_letter_code
_entity_poly.pdbx_strand_id
1 'polypeptide(L)'
;MSNRIKELRKLNKISQKELSKNLNITQQALSYYEQEKRVPNEPTWQALANFFNVSVDYLKGAYSKEEIIKIVHDEYVKQRQSQDNKVYFLEVSTMNYYVIDNYLISVGAIPFDIKKEGFLVSDEQINNFSFWSQSLEYIFDDLTIKWLLEKPSLNASKEDVLKAVESAMNNIINQSSIEVLNPWLESTSDLNDHRYYSKRLEFLNSHLFYDEEVMDDGHTELIPYIDFSKTNHHN
;
A
#
# COMPACT_ATOMS: atom_id res chain seq x y z
N MET A 1 -14.60 3.27 15.60
CA MET A 1 -13.80 4.51 15.53
C MET A 1 -14.75 5.66 15.83
N SER A 2 -14.27 6.75 16.44
CA SER A 2 -15.09 7.95 16.62
C SER A 2 -15.14 8.73 15.30
N ASN A 3 -16.27 9.37 14.96
CA ASN A 3 -16.34 10.26 13.82
C ASN A 3 -15.28 11.38 13.90
N ARG A 4 -14.90 11.95 12.75
CA ARG A 4 -13.80 12.92 12.65
C ARG A 4 -14.23 14.37 12.86
N ILE A 5 -15.48 14.64 13.27
CA ILE A 5 -16.00 16.01 13.40
C ILE A 5 -15.11 16.84 14.33
N LYS A 6 -14.82 16.30 15.52
CA LYS A 6 -14.01 16.98 16.54
C LYS A 6 -12.56 17.17 16.10
N GLU A 7 -12.01 16.16 15.44
CA GLU A 7 -10.66 16.17 14.91
C GLU A 7 -10.50 17.27 13.86
N LEU A 8 -11.34 17.23 12.82
CA LEU A 8 -11.34 18.21 11.72
C LEU A 8 -11.60 19.63 12.22
N ARG A 9 -12.51 19.80 13.18
CA ARG A 9 -12.74 21.10 13.82
C ARG A 9 -11.48 21.65 14.48
N LYS A 10 -10.75 20.80 15.21
CA LYS A 10 -9.50 21.19 15.88
C LYS A 10 -8.39 21.49 14.88
N LEU A 11 -8.26 20.69 13.81
CA LEU A 11 -7.30 20.91 12.73
C LEU A 11 -7.53 22.27 12.05
N ASN A 12 -8.79 22.65 11.85
CA ASN A 12 -9.20 23.95 11.33
C ASN A 12 -9.13 25.09 12.36
N LYS A 13 -8.71 24.82 13.61
CA LYS A 13 -8.54 25.80 14.69
C LYS A 13 -9.81 26.62 15.02
N ILE A 14 -11.00 26.05 14.83
CA ILE A 14 -12.28 26.71 15.14
C ILE A 14 -12.94 26.13 16.40
N SER A 15 -13.74 26.95 17.08
CA SER A 15 -14.53 26.57 18.25
C SER A 15 -15.81 25.82 17.87
N GLN A 16 -16.39 25.08 18.82
CA GLN A 16 -17.71 24.46 18.62
C GLN A 16 -18.79 25.53 18.32
N LYS A 17 -18.70 26.70 18.94
CA LYS A 17 -19.64 27.81 18.74
C LYS A 17 -19.59 28.36 17.31
N GLU A 18 -18.39 28.50 16.74
CA GLU A 18 -18.22 28.97 15.36
C GLU A 18 -18.74 27.94 14.36
N LEU A 19 -18.36 26.66 14.53
CA LEU A 19 -18.82 25.60 13.65
C LEU A 19 -20.35 25.44 13.70
N SER A 20 -20.94 25.45 14.90
CA SER A 20 -22.39 25.33 15.05
C SER A 20 -23.13 26.49 14.40
N LYS A 21 -22.58 27.71 14.48
CA LYS A 21 -23.14 28.90 13.82
C LYS A 21 -23.09 28.78 12.30
N ASN A 22 -21.97 28.35 11.72
CA ASN A 22 -21.83 28.16 10.27
C ASN A 22 -22.79 27.10 9.72
N LEU A 23 -23.09 26.06 10.51
CA LEU A 23 -23.97 24.97 10.12
C LEU A 23 -25.44 25.19 10.51
N ASN A 24 -25.77 26.34 11.13
CA ASN A 24 -27.10 26.64 11.66
C ASN A 24 -27.66 25.54 12.59
N ILE A 25 -26.81 25.00 13.47
CA ILE A 25 -27.19 24.04 14.52
C ILE A 25 -26.85 24.60 15.90
N THR A 26 -27.40 24.00 16.95
CA THR A 26 -27.02 24.40 18.31
C THR A 26 -25.63 23.89 18.66
N GLN A 27 -24.88 24.65 19.47
CA GLN A 27 -23.58 24.20 19.99
C GLN A 27 -23.69 22.88 20.78
N GLN A 28 -24.83 22.67 21.45
CA GLN A 28 -25.14 21.44 22.18
C GLN A 28 -25.29 20.25 21.22
N ALA A 29 -26.01 20.41 20.11
CA ALA A 29 -26.16 19.37 19.09
C ALA A 29 -24.79 18.98 18.52
N LEU A 30 -23.96 19.96 18.15
CA LEU A 30 -22.59 19.71 17.69
C LEU A 30 -21.76 18.96 18.74
N SER A 31 -21.84 19.35 20.02
CA SER A 31 -21.14 18.67 21.10
C SER A 31 -21.58 17.21 21.26
N TYR A 32 -22.88 16.92 21.07
CA TYR A 32 -23.39 15.55 21.07
C TYR A 32 -22.95 14.75 19.84
N TYR A 33 -22.83 15.37 18.67
CA TYR A 33 -22.27 14.74 17.48
C TYR A 33 -20.79 14.39 17.67
N GLU A 34 -19.98 15.32 18.18
CA GLU A 34 -18.55 15.11 18.48
C GLU A 34 -18.29 14.05 19.56
N GLN A 35 -19.29 13.76 20.40
CA GLN A 35 -19.23 12.74 21.46
C GLN A 35 -19.99 11.46 21.09
N GLU A 36 -20.56 11.40 19.89
CA GLU A 36 -21.36 10.27 19.40
C GLU A 36 -22.59 9.94 20.24
N LYS A 37 -23.00 10.88 21.12
CA LYS A 37 -24.24 10.79 21.89
C LYS A 37 -25.47 10.95 21.00
N ARG A 38 -25.29 11.50 19.80
CA ARG A 38 -26.31 11.65 18.78
C ARG A 38 -25.66 11.46 17.41
N VAL A 39 -26.35 10.81 16.50
CA VAL A 39 -25.92 10.70 15.10
C VAL A 39 -26.52 11.87 14.30
N PRO A 40 -25.71 12.65 13.56
CA PRO A 40 -26.21 13.61 12.57
C PRO A 40 -27.14 12.93 11.55
N ASN A 41 -28.14 13.66 11.05
CA ASN A 41 -28.88 13.19 9.87
C ASN A 41 -28.07 13.41 8.59
N GLU A 42 -28.48 12.80 7.48
CA GLU A 42 -27.74 12.90 6.21
C GLU A 42 -27.50 14.35 5.74
N PRO A 43 -28.47 15.29 5.81
CA PRO A 43 -28.21 16.69 5.48
C PRO A 43 -27.13 17.33 6.36
N THR A 44 -27.09 17.00 7.66
CA THR A 44 -26.06 17.52 8.57
C THR A 44 -24.70 16.91 8.28
N TRP A 45 -24.64 15.60 7.97
CA TRP A 45 -23.41 14.95 7.53
C TRP A 45 -22.85 15.61 6.27
N GLN A 46 -23.69 15.86 5.27
CA GLN A 46 -23.27 16.54 4.05
C GLN A 46 -22.80 17.97 4.32
N ALA A 47 -23.49 18.72 5.16
CA ALA A 47 -23.10 20.09 5.50
C ALA A 47 -21.74 20.14 6.23
N LEU A 48 -21.50 19.22 7.16
CA LEU A 48 -20.20 19.06 7.82
C LEU A 48 -19.09 18.68 6.82
N ALA A 49 -19.37 17.70 5.95
CA ALA A 49 -18.42 17.24 4.94
C ALA A 49 -18.03 18.37 3.97
N ASN A 50 -19.02 19.14 3.49
CA ASN A 50 -18.79 20.31 2.65
C ASN A 50 -18.00 21.40 3.38
N PHE A 51 -18.32 21.66 4.65
CA PHE A 51 -17.60 22.66 5.45
C PHE A 51 -16.11 22.32 5.59
N PHE A 52 -15.78 21.04 5.79
CA PHE A 52 -14.40 20.58 5.92
C PHE A 52 -13.73 20.22 4.59
N ASN A 53 -14.47 20.25 3.47
CA ASN A 53 -14.01 19.82 2.15
C ASN A 53 -13.47 18.38 2.14
N VAL A 54 -14.24 17.45 2.70
CA VAL A 54 -13.93 16.01 2.76
C VAL A 54 -15.15 15.18 2.35
N SER A 55 -14.96 13.87 2.12
CA SER A 55 -16.10 12.97 1.91
C SER A 55 -16.89 12.73 3.20
N VAL A 56 -18.17 12.38 3.04
CA VAL A 56 -19.03 12.00 4.18
C VAL A 56 -18.47 10.74 4.86
N ASP A 57 -17.97 9.77 4.10
CA ASP A 57 -17.43 8.52 4.65
C ASP A 57 -16.17 8.77 5.49
N TYR A 58 -15.26 9.62 5.01
CA TYR A 58 -14.08 10.04 5.77
C TYR A 58 -14.49 10.73 7.07
N LEU A 59 -15.43 11.67 6.99
CA LEU A 59 -15.96 12.36 8.17
C LEU A 59 -16.60 11.39 9.17
N LYS A 60 -17.28 10.34 8.68
CA LYS A 60 -17.87 9.27 9.49
C LYS A 60 -16.81 8.30 10.07
N GLY A 61 -15.55 8.37 9.63
CA GLY A 61 -14.44 7.60 10.19
C GLY A 61 -13.78 6.60 9.23
N ALA A 62 -14.11 6.62 7.93
CA ALA A 62 -13.41 5.84 6.92
C ALA A 62 -11.98 6.38 6.74
N TYR A 63 -11.12 5.59 6.10
CA TYR A 63 -9.78 6.02 5.73
C TYR A 63 -9.82 6.87 4.46
N SER A 64 -8.88 7.81 4.34
CA SER A 64 -8.61 8.48 3.07
C SER A 64 -7.51 7.74 2.28
N LYS A 65 -7.40 8.02 0.98
CA LYS A 65 -6.31 7.48 0.17
C LYS A 65 -4.95 7.93 0.71
N GLU A 66 -4.82 9.19 1.09
CA GLU A 66 -3.61 9.79 1.65
C GLU A 66 -3.19 9.14 2.97
N GLU A 67 -4.16 8.78 3.82
CA GLU A 67 -3.87 8.06 5.07
C GLU A 67 -3.33 6.66 4.81
N ILE A 68 -3.95 5.93 3.86
CA ILE A 68 -3.49 4.59 3.48
C ILE A 68 -2.08 4.68 2.88
N ILE A 69 -1.84 5.61 1.94
CA ILE A 69 -0.51 5.86 1.35
C ILE A 69 0.51 6.13 2.44
N LYS A 70 0.18 6.99 3.42
CA LYS A 70 1.07 7.32 4.52
C LYS A 70 1.37 6.11 5.41
N ILE A 71 0.36 5.29 5.73
CA ILE A 71 0.55 4.06 6.52
C ILE A 71 1.53 3.12 5.80
N VAL A 72 1.37 2.92 4.49
CA VAL A 72 2.25 2.07 3.67
C VAL A 72 3.67 2.64 3.63
N HIS A 73 3.81 3.93 3.37
CA HIS A 73 5.10 4.63 3.37
C HIS A 73 5.83 4.49 4.72
N ASP A 74 5.13 4.79 5.82
CA ASP A 74 5.72 4.80 7.15
C ASP A 74 6.18 3.38 7.55
N GLU A 75 5.41 2.34 7.17
CA GLU A 75 5.80 0.95 7.39
C GLU A 75 7.00 0.52 6.53
N TYR A 76 7.05 0.93 5.25
CA TYR A 76 8.20 0.69 4.37
C TYR A 76 9.49 1.30 4.94
N VAL A 77 9.44 2.56 5.36
CA VAL A 77 10.58 3.27 5.95
C VAL A 77 11.06 2.59 7.23
N LYS A 78 10.12 2.19 8.10
CA LYS A 78 10.42 1.49 9.34
C LYS A 78 11.14 0.16 9.09
N GLN A 79 10.67 -0.65 8.14
CA GLN A 79 11.31 -1.92 7.80
C GLN A 79 12.69 -1.75 7.18
N ARG A 80 12.85 -0.74 6.31
CA ARG A 80 14.14 -0.37 5.72
C ARG A 80 15.17 0.02 6.78
N GLN A 81 14.75 0.67 7.87
CA GLN A 81 15.62 1.09 8.96
C GLN A 81 15.96 -0.04 9.95
N SER A 82 15.10 -1.05 10.09
CA SER A 82 15.27 -2.15 11.05
C SER A 82 16.15 -3.30 10.54
N GLN A 83 16.40 -3.38 9.23
CA GLN A 83 17.21 -4.43 8.63
C GLN A 83 18.68 -3.99 8.56
N ASP A 84 19.57 -4.73 9.23
CA ASP A 84 20.95 -4.90 8.74
C ASP A 84 20.83 -5.62 7.38
N ASN A 85 21.72 -5.44 6.40
CA ASN A 85 21.59 -5.96 5.02
C ASN A 85 21.43 -7.51 4.86
N LYS A 86 21.10 -8.25 5.91
CA LYS A 86 20.83 -9.69 5.93
C LYS A 86 19.34 -9.97 5.75
N VAL A 87 19.02 -10.69 4.68
CA VAL A 87 17.70 -11.28 4.44
C VAL A 87 17.40 -12.31 5.52
N TYR A 88 16.56 -11.96 6.50
CA TYR A 88 16.03 -12.95 7.44
C TYR A 88 14.88 -13.72 6.77
N PHE A 89 15.12 -14.99 6.49
CA PHE A 89 14.09 -15.93 6.06
C PHE A 89 13.06 -16.08 7.18
N LEU A 90 11.80 -15.70 6.91
CA LEU A 90 10.63 -15.87 7.78
C LEU A 90 10.61 -15.03 9.08
N GLU A 91 10.51 -13.71 8.96
CA GLU A 91 9.73 -12.94 9.94
C GLU A 91 8.29 -12.79 9.41
N VAL A 92 7.31 -13.24 10.20
CA VAL A 92 5.90 -12.91 9.96
C VAL A 92 5.68 -11.49 10.47
N SER A 93 6.12 -10.50 9.68
CA SER A 93 5.75 -9.11 9.85
C SER A 93 4.54 -8.78 8.99
N THR A 94 3.95 -7.65 9.28
CA THR A 94 2.73 -7.20 8.63
C THR A 94 3.17 -6.33 7.46
N MET A 95 2.84 -6.76 6.23
CA MET A 95 3.34 -6.19 4.96
C MET A 95 4.87 -6.16 4.81
N ASN A 96 5.49 -7.14 4.15
CA ASN A 96 6.95 -7.17 3.91
C ASN A 96 7.39 -6.18 2.81
N TYR A 97 8.51 -5.46 2.98
CA TYR A 97 9.07 -4.55 1.95
C TYR A 97 9.30 -5.24 0.59
N TYR A 98 9.57 -6.56 0.56
CA TYR A 98 9.62 -7.33 -0.69
C TYR A 98 8.30 -7.31 -1.46
N VAL A 99 7.15 -7.34 -0.76
CA VAL A 99 5.83 -7.23 -1.39
C VAL A 99 5.66 -5.86 -2.04
N ILE A 100 6.06 -4.79 -1.34
CA ILE A 100 6.02 -3.43 -1.88
C ILE A 100 6.93 -3.31 -3.11
N ASP A 101 8.17 -3.76 -3.01
CA ASP A 101 9.13 -3.71 -4.11
C ASP A 101 8.64 -4.50 -5.34
N ASN A 102 8.12 -5.71 -5.13
CA ASN A 102 7.55 -6.53 -6.20
C ASN A 102 6.32 -5.88 -6.83
N TYR A 103 5.46 -5.26 -6.00
CA TYR A 103 4.32 -4.49 -6.48
C TYR A 103 4.76 -3.29 -7.33
N LEU A 104 5.73 -2.50 -6.85
CA LEU A 104 6.24 -1.32 -7.57
C LEU A 104 6.83 -1.71 -8.93
N ILE A 105 7.50 -2.85 -9.02
CA ILE A 105 7.92 -3.43 -10.30
C ILE A 105 6.69 -3.82 -11.14
N SER A 106 5.72 -4.52 -10.55
CA SER A 106 4.52 -5.02 -11.25
C SER A 106 3.75 -3.89 -11.94
N VAL A 107 3.64 -2.73 -11.28
CA VAL A 107 2.96 -1.54 -11.84
C VAL A 107 3.89 -0.64 -12.68
N GLY A 108 5.15 -1.03 -12.88
CA GLY A 108 6.12 -0.29 -13.68
C GLY A 108 6.65 1.00 -13.03
N ALA A 109 6.36 1.24 -11.74
CA ALA A 109 6.91 2.36 -10.98
C ALA A 109 8.42 2.23 -10.79
N ILE A 110 8.94 0.99 -10.81
CA ILE A 110 10.36 0.67 -10.80
C ILE A 110 10.67 -0.21 -12.02
N PRO A 111 11.74 0.12 -12.80
CA PRO A 111 12.20 -0.75 -13.87
C PRO A 111 12.48 -2.19 -13.41
N PHE A 112 12.07 -3.16 -14.22
CA PHE A 112 12.20 -4.58 -13.89
C PHE A 112 13.65 -5.10 -13.97
N ASP A 113 14.54 -4.41 -14.69
CA ASP A 113 15.91 -4.83 -15.01
C ASP A 113 16.99 -4.19 -14.10
N ILE A 114 16.58 -3.64 -12.95
CA ILE A 114 17.52 -3.05 -11.99
C ILE A 114 18.41 -4.13 -11.35
N LYS A 115 19.73 -3.91 -11.45
CA LYS A 115 20.81 -4.77 -10.93
C LYS A 115 21.17 -4.53 -9.46
N LYS A 116 20.18 -4.27 -8.59
CA LYS A 116 20.43 -3.99 -7.17
C LYS A 116 20.29 -5.26 -6.33
N GLU A 117 21.24 -5.43 -5.42
CA GLU A 117 21.25 -6.48 -4.37
C GLU A 117 20.70 -5.95 -3.02
N GLY A 118 20.20 -4.71 -2.98
CA GLY A 118 19.63 -4.07 -1.81
C GLY A 118 18.35 -3.29 -2.13
N PHE A 119 18.02 -2.27 -1.33
CA PHE A 119 16.76 -1.52 -1.46
C PHE A 119 16.52 -0.97 -2.87
N LEU A 120 15.37 -1.35 -3.45
CA LEU A 120 15.01 -0.96 -4.81
C LEU A 120 14.64 0.53 -4.88
N VAL A 121 13.79 1.00 -3.97
CA VAL A 121 13.39 2.41 -3.87
C VAL A 121 14.56 3.27 -3.37
N SER A 122 14.86 4.34 -4.10
CA SER A 122 15.90 5.32 -3.71
C SER A 122 15.46 6.24 -2.57
N ASP A 123 16.41 6.90 -1.90
CA ASP A 123 16.10 7.92 -0.88
C ASP A 123 15.26 9.08 -1.43
N GLU A 124 15.50 9.47 -2.69
CA GLU A 124 14.72 10.51 -3.36
C GLU A 124 13.25 10.08 -3.54
N GLN A 125 13.04 8.85 -4.04
CA GLN A 125 11.69 8.30 -4.22
C GLN A 125 10.96 8.09 -2.89
N ILE A 126 11.66 7.60 -1.85
CA ILE A 126 11.07 7.40 -0.52
C ILE A 126 10.51 8.71 0.02
N ASN A 127 11.26 9.80 -0.10
CA ASN A 127 10.86 11.11 0.41
C ASN A 127 9.89 11.85 -0.53
N ASN A 128 9.47 11.25 -1.66
CA ASN A 128 8.58 11.86 -2.63
C ASN A 128 7.15 11.30 -2.50
N PHE A 129 6.25 12.07 -1.89
CA PHE A 129 4.84 11.67 -1.74
C PHE A 129 4.14 11.42 -3.09
N SER A 130 4.49 12.17 -4.15
CA SER A 130 3.91 11.97 -5.48
C SER A 130 4.25 10.61 -6.05
N PHE A 131 5.46 10.11 -5.80
CA PHE A 131 5.88 8.76 -6.22
C PHE A 131 4.96 7.71 -5.59
N TRP A 132 4.74 7.78 -4.27
CA TRP A 132 3.85 6.85 -3.57
C TRP A 132 2.39 6.99 -4.01
N SER A 133 1.90 8.22 -4.17
CA SER A 133 0.53 8.46 -4.60
C SER A 133 0.23 7.90 -5.98
N GLN A 134 1.17 8.04 -6.94
CA GLN A 134 1.03 7.48 -8.29
C GLN A 134 1.20 5.96 -8.26
N SER A 135 2.21 5.46 -7.55
CA SER A 135 2.51 4.02 -7.53
C SER A 135 1.40 3.21 -6.87
N LEU A 136 0.74 3.76 -5.84
CA LEU A 136 -0.36 3.10 -5.13
C LEU A 136 -1.73 3.40 -5.76
N GLU A 137 -1.82 4.03 -6.92
CA GLU A 137 -3.12 4.34 -7.52
C GLU A 137 -3.97 3.07 -7.77
N TYR A 138 -3.32 2.00 -8.26
CA TYR A 138 -3.97 0.75 -8.65
C TYR A 138 -4.56 -0.04 -7.47
N ILE A 139 -3.98 0.03 -6.26
CA ILE A 139 -4.53 -0.71 -5.11
C ILE A 139 -5.92 -0.19 -4.71
N PHE A 140 -6.26 1.06 -5.06
CA PHE A 140 -7.55 1.65 -4.69
C PHE A 140 -8.73 1.09 -5.50
N ASP A 141 -8.46 0.31 -6.55
CA ASP A 141 -9.49 -0.44 -7.26
C ASP A 141 -9.84 -1.79 -6.62
N ASP A 142 -8.99 -2.29 -5.71
CA ASP A 142 -9.23 -3.53 -4.98
C ASP A 142 -10.42 -3.38 -4.00
N LEU A 143 -11.24 -4.43 -3.91
CA LEU A 143 -12.46 -4.45 -3.09
C LEU A 143 -12.16 -4.20 -1.61
N THR A 144 -11.07 -4.76 -1.08
CA THR A 144 -10.70 -4.62 0.32
C THR A 144 -10.33 -3.18 0.66
N ILE A 145 -9.69 -2.48 -0.27
CA ILE A 145 -9.33 -1.07 -0.12
C ILE A 145 -10.55 -0.17 -0.27
N LYS A 146 -11.43 -0.45 -1.25
CA LYS A 146 -12.72 0.26 -1.38
C LYS A 146 -13.53 0.22 -0.10
N TRP A 147 -13.54 -0.93 0.59
CA TRP A 147 -14.18 -1.06 1.89
C TRP A 147 -13.58 -0.13 2.96
N LEU A 148 -12.25 0.02 3.02
CA LEU A 148 -11.62 0.95 3.94
C LEU A 148 -11.97 2.42 3.66
N LEU A 149 -12.22 2.77 2.39
CA LEU A 149 -12.59 4.12 1.95
C LEU A 149 -14.06 4.46 2.16
N GLU A 150 -14.94 3.45 2.08
CA GLU A 150 -16.40 3.67 2.03
C GLU A 150 -17.16 3.16 3.27
N LYS A 151 -16.53 2.31 4.10
CA LYS A 151 -17.20 1.68 5.25
C LYS A 151 -16.59 2.14 6.57
N PRO A 152 -17.02 3.31 7.10
CA PRO A 152 -16.50 3.88 8.35
C PRO A 152 -16.70 2.99 9.59
N SER A 153 -17.56 1.96 9.52
CA SER A 153 -17.85 1.03 10.62
C SER A 153 -16.86 -0.13 10.77
N LEU A 154 -15.89 -0.28 9.88
CA LEU A 154 -14.99 -1.47 9.85
C LEU A 154 -14.08 -1.61 11.08
N ASN A 155 -13.91 -0.57 11.92
CA ASN A 155 -12.98 -0.58 13.06
C ASN A 155 -11.56 -1.09 12.70
N ALA A 156 -11.11 -0.83 11.48
CA ALA A 156 -9.81 -1.28 11.00
C ALA A 156 -8.68 -0.50 11.70
N SER A 157 -7.80 -1.21 12.37
CA SER A 157 -6.54 -0.69 12.90
C SER A 157 -5.54 -0.44 11.76
N LYS A 158 -4.41 0.23 12.05
CA LYS A 158 -3.32 0.38 11.07
C LYS A 158 -2.84 -0.97 10.54
N GLU A 159 -2.85 -1.97 11.40
CA GLU A 159 -2.48 -3.34 11.09
C GLU A 159 -3.46 -4.00 10.11
N ASP A 160 -4.76 -3.77 10.28
CA ASP A 160 -5.78 -4.25 9.35
C ASP A 160 -5.68 -3.55 7.99
N VAL A 161 -5.32 -2.25 7.98
CA VAL A 161 -5.04 -1.51 6.75
C VAL A 161 -3.85 -2.13 6.01
N LEU A 162 -2.74 -2.39 6.70
CA LEU A 162 -1.55 -3.01 6.09
C LEU A 162 -1.87 -4.38 5.47
N LYS A 163 -2.65 -5.21 6.17
CA LYS A 163 -3.09 -6.52 5.64
C LYS A 163 -3.97 -6.38 4.40
N ALA A 164 -4.90 -5.43 4.38
CA ALA A 164 -5.72 -5.18 3.20
C ALA A 164 -4.88 -4.70 2.02
N VAL A 165 -3.93 -3.80 2.26
CA VAL A 165 -2.99 -3.34 1.22
C VAL A 165 -2.13 -4.49 0.71
N GLU A 166 -1.56 -5.30 1.60
CA GLU A 166 -0.77 -6.47 1.22
C GLU A 166 -1.59 -7.44 0.35
N SER A 167 -2.86 -7.69 0.71
CA SER A 167 -3.77 -8.51 -0.10
C SER A 167 -3.98 -7.89 -1.49
N ALA A 168 -4.25 -6.59 -1.57
CA ALA A 168 -4.46 -5.88 -2.84
C ALA A 168 -3.21 -5.89 -3.73
N MET A 169 -2.03 -5.66 -3.14
CA MET A 169 -0.75 -5.73 -3.85
C MET A 169 -0.48 -7.13 -4.39
N ASN A 170 -0.69 -8.17 -3.57
CA ASN A 170 -0.50 -9.56 -4.00
C ASN A 170 -1.45 -9.94 -5.14
N ASN A 171 -2.69 -9.45 -5.15
CA ASN A 171 -3.60 -9.64 -6.28
C ASN A 171 -3.01 -9.06 -7.58
N ILE A 172 -2.45 -7.85 -7.54
CA ILE A 172 -1.84 -7.18 -8.70
C ILE A 172 -0.54 -7.88 -9.14
N ILE A 173 0.32 -8.26 -8.19
CA ILE A 173 1.53 -9.06 -8.46
C ILE A 173 1.15 -10.37 -9.16
N ASN A 174 0.14 -11.08 -8.64
CA ASN A 174 -0.32 -12.34 -9.24
C ASN A 174 -0.94 -12.13 -10.62
N GLN A 175 -1.70 -11.06 -10.85
CA GLN A 175 -2.21 -10.74 -12.19
C GLN A 175 -1.07 -10.51 -13.18
N SER A 176 -0.01 -9.81 -12.76
CA SER A 176 1.17 -9.56 -13.60
C SER A 176 2.02 -10.82 -13.87
N SER A 177 1.81 -11.91 -13.11
CA SER A 177 2.46 -13.22 -13.29
C SER A 177 1.62 -14.24 -14.08
N ILE A 178 0.29 -14.17 -14.01
CA ILE A 178 -0.63 -15.14 -14.62
C ILE A 178 -0.58 -15.13 -16.16
N GLU A 179 -0.15 -14.05 -16.81
CA GLU A 179 0.05 -14.01 -18.27
C GLU A 179 1.16 -14.95 -18.77
N VAL A 180 2.00 -15.53 -17.88
CA VAL A 180 3.03 -16.51 -18.24
C VAL A 180 2.44 -17.93 -18.41
N LEU A 181 1.29 -18.23 -17.81
CA LEU A 181 0.75 -19.60 -17.73
C LEU A 181 -0.41 -19.90 -18.70
N ASN A 182 -1.05 -18.90 -19.30
CA ASN A 182 -2.15 -19.10 -20.27
C ASN A 182 -2.16 -18.05 -21.40
N PRO A 183 -1.44 -18.29 -22.51
CA PRO A 183 -1.38 -17.38 -23.67
C PRO A 183 -2.72 -17.14 -24.40
N TRP A 184 -3.75 -17.91 -24.07
CA TRP A 184 -5.04 -17.93 -24.77
C TRP A 184 -6.17 -17.23 -24.00
N LEU A 185 -5.88 -16.67 -22.82
CA LEU A 185 -6.85 -15.91 -22.06
C LEU A 185 -6.86 -14.46 -22.56
N GLU A 186 -7.92 -14.04 -23.25
CA GLU A 186 -8.13 -12.61 -23.54
C GLU A 186 -8.39 -11.88 -22.21
N SER A 187 -7.41 -11.09 -21.77
CA SER A 187 -7.51 -10.21 -20.61
C SER A 187 -8.67 -9.23 -20.79
N THR A 188 -9.53 -9.14 -19.78
CA THR A 188 -10.63 -8.16 -19.71
C THR A 188 -10.27 -6.94 -18.84
N SER A 189 -9.00 -6.77 -18.47
CA SER A 189 -8.54 -5.67 -17.62
C SER A 189 -7.69 -4.67 -18.40
N ASP A 190 -7.83 -3.37 -18.11
CA ASP A 190 -7.02 -2.28 -18.67
C ASP A 190 -5.51 -2.36 -18.30
N LEU A 191 -5.07 -3.40 -17.57
CA LEU A 191 -3.67 -3.68 -17.23
C LEU A 191 -2.86 -4.33 -18.39
N ASN A 192 -3.37 -4.23 -19.62
CA ASN A 192 -2.91 -4.93 -20.83
C ASN A 192 -1.43 -4.72 -21.26
N ASP A 193 -0.63 -3.93 -20.53
CA ASP A 193 0.80 -3.71 -20.81
C ASP A 193 1.77 -4.22 -19.71
N HIS A 194 1.29 -4.85 -18.64
CA HIS A 194 2.07 -4.98 -17.39
C HIS A 194 2.55 -6.40 -17.04
N ARG A 195 3.33 -7.01 -17.95
CA ARG A 195 4.17 -8.19 -17.66
C ARG A 195 5.42 -7.87 -16.82
N TYR A 196 5.46 -6.77 -16.07
CA TYR A 196 6.72 -6.28 -15.48
C TYR A 196 7.28 -7.20 -14.39
N TYR A 197 6.43 -7.83 -13.58
CA TYR A 197 6.90 -8.80 -12.59
C TYR A 197 7.41 -10.08 -13.25
N SER A 198 6.71 -10.57 -14.28
CA SER A 198 7.18 -11.70 -15.08
C SER A 198 8.53 -11.41 -15.74
N LYS A 199 8.70 -10.23 -16.34
CA LYS A 199 9.97 -9.74 -16.89
C LYS A 199 11.05 -9.62 -15.82
N ARG A 200 10.68 -9.26 -14.58
CA ARG A 200 11.62 -9.24 -13.44
C ARG A 200 12.10 -10.65 -13.10
N LEU A 201 11.21 -11.63 -13.04
CA LEU A 201 11.58 -13.02 -12.77
C LEU A 201 12.47 -13.58 -13.89
N GLU A 202 12.13 -13.32 -15.15
CA GLU A 202 12.97 -13.67 -16.31
C GLU A 202 14.34 -13.01 -16.23
N PHE A 203 14.39 -11.71 -15.91
CA PHE A 203 15.62 -10.97 -15.72
C PHE A 203 16.47 -11.59 -14.61
N LEU A 204 15.91 -11.86 -13.43
CA LEU A 204 16.65 -12.49 -12.32
C LEU A 204 17.13 -13.91 -12.66
N ASN A 205 16.29 -14.73 -13.28
CA ASN A 205 16.65 -16.07 -13.73
C ASN A 205 17.80 -16.05 -14.75
N SER A 206 17.79 -15.07 -15.67
CA SER A 206 18.88 -14.88 -16.63
C SER A 206 20.19 -14.41 -15.98
N HIS A 207 20.22 -14.10 -14.68
CA HIS A 207 21.44 -13.77 -13.93
C HIS A 207 21.66 -14.71 -12.74
N LEU A 208 20.90 -15.81 -12.65
CA LEU A 208 21.02 -16.83 -11.61
C LEU A 208 22.05 -17.90 -12.03
N PHE A 209 23.03 -18.11 -11.15
CA PHE A 209 24.09 -19.11 -11.30
C PHE A 209 24.16 -19.97 -10.03
N TYR A 210 24.92 -21.07 -10.10
CA TYR A 210 25.10 -22.01 -9.00
C TYR A 210 26.58 -22.30 -8.81
N ASP A 211 27.07 -22.18 -7.58
CA ASP A 211 28.40 -22.64 -7.19
C ASP A 211 28.29 -23.93 -6.38
N GLU A 212 29.26 -24.83 -6.54
CA GLU A 212 29.36 -26.05 -5.74
C GLU A 212 30.08 -25.75 -4.42
N GLU A 213 29.39 -25.91 -3.28
CA GLU A 213 30.00 -25.87 -1.95
C GLU A 213 30.04 -27.27 -1.32
N VAL A 214 31.15 -27.59 -0.66
CA VAL A 214 31.30 -28.82 0.11
C VAL A 214 30.89 -28.53 1.55
N MET A 215 29.84 -29.20 2.02
CA MET A 215 29.30 -29.05 3.36
C MET A 215 30.15 -29.79 4.40
N ASP A 216 29.94 -29.48 5.68
CA ASP A 216 30.73 -30.04 6.81
C ASP A 216 30.67 -31.57 6.91
N ASP A 217 29.59 -32.19 6.41
CA ASP A 217 29.37 -33.65 6.34
C ASP A 217 29.85 -34.28 5.02
N GLY A 218 30.45 -33.48 4.13
CA GLY A 218 31.20 -33.94 2.97
C GLY A 218 30.39 -34.15 1.69
N HIS A 219 29.08 -33.86 1.67
CA HIS A 219 28.34 -33.76 0.41
C HIS A 219 28.50 -32.38 -0.24
N THR A 220 28.26 -32.33 -1.54
CA THR A 220 28.28 -31.09 -2.32
C THR A 220 26.86 -30.56 -2.49
N GLU A 221 26.66 -29.27 -2.21
CA GLU A 221 25.42 -28.54 -2.49
C GLU A 221 25.64 -27.49 -3.59
N LEU A 222 24.61 -27.28 -4.41
CA LEU A 222 24.58 -26.18 -5.38
C LEU A 222 23.95 -24.95 -4.71
N ILE A 223 24.78 -23.96 -4.42
CA ILE A 223 24.35 -22.72 -3.78
C ILE A 223 24.02 -21.69 -4.87
N PRO A 224 22.76 -21.21 -4.94
CA PRO A 224 22.38 -20.21 -5.92
C PRO A 224 22.99 -18.84 -5.57
N TYR A 225 23.49 -18.13 -6.57
CA TYR A 225 23.90 -16.73 -6.46
C TYR A 225 23.51 -15.94 -7.71
N ILE A 226 23.36 -14.63 -7.56
CA ILE A 226 23.10 -13.71 -8.68
C ILE A 226 24.40 -13.04 -9.11
N ASP A 227 24.67 -13.02 -10.41
CA ASP A 227 25.80 -12.29 -10.99
C ASP A 227 25.33 -11.42 -12.16
N PHE A 228 25.16 -10.13 -11.89
CA PHE A 228 24.69 -9.16 -12.89
C PHE A 228 25.73 -8.81 -13.98
N SER A 229 26.95 -9.33 -13.88
CA SER A 229 28.00 -9.19 -14.91
C SER A 229 27.92 -10.25 -16.01
N LYS A 230 27.16 -11.34 -15.77
CA LYS A 230 26.97 -12.46 -16.70
C LYS A 230 25.50 -12.64 -17.02
N THR A 231 25.18 -13.24 -18.16
CA THR A 231 23.80 -13.63 -18.48
C THR A 231 23.79 -15.13 -18.77
N ASN A 232 22.95 -15.86 -18.03
CA ASN A 232 22.65 -17.25 -18.26
C ASN A 232 21.80 -17.36 -19.53
N HIS A 233 22.47 -17.66 -20.64
CA HIS A 233 21.80 -18.02 -21.88
C HIS A 233 21.26 -19.44 -21.74
N HIS A 234 20.03 -19.58 -21.23
CA HIS A 234 19.29 -20.82 -21.41
C HIS A 234 19.05 -21.02 -22.91
N ASN A 235 19.77 -21.97 -23.51
CA ASN A 235 19.47 -22.53 -24.84
C ASN A 235 18.19 -23.36 -24.78
#